data_AF-A0AAD5ITM2-F1
#
_entry.id   AF-A0AAD5ITM2-F1
#
_cell.length_a   1.000
_cell.length_b   1.000
_cell.length_c   1.000
_cell.angle_alpha   90.00
_cell.angle_beta   90.00
_cell.angle_gamma   90.00
#
_symmetry.space_group_name_H-M   'P 1'
#
loop_
_entity.id
_entity.type
_entity.pdbx_description
1 polymer ?
#
loop_
_entity_poly.entity_id
_entity_poly.type
_entity_poly.pdbx_seq_one_letter_code
_entity_poly.pdbx_strand_id
1 'polypeptide(L)'
;MHIPIFVQQGFENPREATGRIVCANCHLANKPVDIEVPQAILPDTVFEAVVRIPYDMQLKQVLANGKKRGVECRGRSYFTGRV
;
A
#
# COMPACT_ATOMS: atom_id res chain seq x y z
N MET A 1 5.14 -3.10 14.39
CA MET A 1 4.62 -2.22 13.32
C MET A 1 5.26 -2.71 12.03
N HIS A 2 4.55 -3.53 11.25
CA HIS A 2 5.13 -4.26 10.14
C HIS A 2 5.30 -3.34 8.92
N ILE A 3 6.53 -2.92 8.70
CA ILE A 3 7.00 -2.22 7.50
C ILE A 3 7.21 -3.27 6.39
N PRO A 4 7.09 -2.96 5.09
CA PRO A 4 7.24 -3.91 3.97
C PRO A 4 8.36 -4.95 4.09
N ILE A 5 9.46 -4.62 4.76
CA ILE A 5 10.58 -5.54 5.02
C ILE A 5 10.16 -6.84 5.74
N PHE A 6 9.20 -6.78 6.66
CA PHE A 6 8.74 -7.98 7.37
C PHE A 6 7.97 -8.93 6.46
N VAL A 7 7.24 -8.37 5.49
CA VAL A 7 6.56 -9.16 4.46
C VAL A 7 7.58 -9.82 3.55
N GLN A 8 8.60 -9.07 3.11
CA GLN A 8 9.68 -9.58 2.25
C GLN A 8 10.49 -10.70 2.90
N GLN A 9 10.67 -10.65 4.23
CA GLN A 9 11.42 -11.67 4.98
C GLN A 9 10.57 -12.88 5.38
N GLY A 10 9.27 -12.67 5.64
CA GLY A 10 8.40 -13.68 6.22
C GLY A 10 7.56 -14.47 5.23
N PHE A 11 7.44 -14.00 3.98
CA PHE A 11 6.59 -14.62 2.96
C PHE A 11 7.30 -14.66 1.62
N GLU A 12 7.36 -15.85 1.02
CA GLU A 12 7.92 -16.04 -0.32
C GLU A 12 7.10 -15.30 -1.38
N ASN A 13 5.77 -15.28 -1.23
CA ASN A 13 4.86 -14.55 -2.09
C ASN A 13 4.01 -13.57 -1.26
N PRO A 14 4.01 -12.26 -1.56
CA PRO A 14 3.20 -11.28 -0.84
C PRO A 14 1.68 -11.42 -1.09
N ARG A 15 1.28 -12.25 -2.06
CA ARG A 15 -0.12 -12.52 -2.41
C ARG A 15 -0.45 -14.00 -2.25
N GLU A 16 -1.45 -14.29 -1.43
CA GLU A 16 -1.97 -15.64 -1.22
C GLU A 16 -2.80 -16.13 -2.43
N ALA A 17 -3.02 -17.43 -2.54
CA ALA A 17 -3.85 -18.03 -3.61
C ALA A 17 -5.30 -17.53 -3.60
N THR A 18 -5.80 -17.10 -2.43
CA THR A 18 -7.10 -16.45 -2.26
C THR A 18 -7.16 -15.05 -2.87
N GLY A 19 -6.01 -14.50 -3.27
CA GLY A 19 -5.85 -13.12 -3.72
C GLY A 19 -5.62 -12.12 -2.59
N ARG A 20 -5.66 -12.55 -1.32
CA ARG A 20 -5.38 -11.71 -0.14
C ARG A 20 -3.90 -11.34 -0.06
N ILE A 21 -3.61 -10.10 0.33
CA ILE A 21 -2.25 -9.63 0.59
C ILE A 21 -1.87 -9.90 2.03
N VAL A 22 -0.67 -10.46 2.25
CA VAL A 22 -0.21 -10.90 3.59
C VAL A 22 -0.09 -9.78 4.62
N CYS A 23 -0.03 -8.51 4.18
CA CYS A 23 -0.14 -7.34 5.05
C CYS A 23 -1.40 -7.38 5.93
N ALA A 24 -2.49 -7.98 5.44
CA ALA A 24 -3.75 -8.14 6.17
C ALA A 24 -3.69 -9.18 7.31
N ASN A 25 -2.57 -9.89 7.49
CA ASN A 25 -2.36 -10.78 8.64
C ASN A 25 -2.03 -9.98 9.92
N CYS A 26 -1.64 -8.71 9.78
CA CYS A 26 -1.36 -7.82 10.91
C CYS A 26 -2.16 -6.50 10.85
N HIS A 27 -2.40 -5.96 9.66
CA HIS A 27 -3.23 -4.76 9.48
C HIS A 27 -4.70 -5.18 9.33
N LEU A 28 -5.35 -5.41 10.47
CA LEU A 28 -6.72 -5.96 10.53
C LEU A 28 -7.81 -4.96 10.10
N ALA A 29 -7.52 -3.67 10.13
CA ALA A 29 -8.45 -2.64 9.70
C ALA A 29 -8.52 -2.60 8.17
N ASN A 30 -9.73 -2.74 7.62
CA ASN A 30 -9.96 -2.64 6.20
C ASN A 30 -10.26 -1.18 5.80
N LYS A 31 -9.50 -0.64 4.85
CA LYS A 31 -9.72 0.67 4.23
C LYS A 31 -9.56 0.52 2.72
N PRO A 32 -10.45 1.13 1.92
CA PRO A 32 -10.33 1.05 0.46
C PRO A 32 -9.07 1.76 -0.02
N VAL A 33 -8.50 1.27 -1.11
CA VAL A 33 -7.36 1.83 -1.84
C VAL A 33 -7.73 1.81 -3.31
N ASP A 34 -7.44 2.89 -4.03
CA ASP A 34 -7.72 3.00 -5.46
C ASP A 34 -6.42 2.96 -6.27
N ILE A 35 -6.48 2.34 -7.46
CA ILE A 35 -5.36 2.23 -8.39
C ILE A 35 -5.81 2.70 -9.76
N GLU A 36 -5.11 3.68 -10.31
CA GLU A 36 -5.33 4.20 -11.66
C GLU A 36 -4.15 3.81 -12.54
N VAL A 37 -4.43 3.14 -13.65
CA VAL A 37 -3.46 2.75 -14.69
C VAL A 37 -4.03 3.07 -16.08
N PRO A 38 -3.19 3.34 -17.09
CA PRO A 38 -3.66 3.50 -18.46
C PRO A 38 -4.36 2.22 -18.96
N GLN A 39 -5.43 2.38 -19.74
CA GLN A 39 -6.20 1.26 -20.29
C GLN A 39 -5.35 0.36 -21.21
N ALA A 40 -4.44 0.94 -21.97
CA ALA A 40 -3.56 0.24 -22.90
C ALA A 40 -2.17 0.91 -22.89
N ILE A 41 -1.15 0.08 -23.08
CA ILE A 41 0.27 0.44 -23.04
C ILE A 41 0.99 -0.34 -24.14
N LEU A 42 1.89 0.34 -24.85
CA LEU A 42 2.71 -0.29 -25.88
C LEU A 42 3.88 -1.06 -25.22
N PRO A 43 4.39 -2.13 -25.84
CA PRO A 43 5.59 -2.80 -25.36
C PRO A 43 6.75 -1.82 -25.21
N ASP A 44 7.62 -2.03 -24.22
CA ASP A 44 8.79 -1.19 -23.97
C ASP A 44 8.51 0.29 -23.63
N THR A 45 7.25 0.64 -23.33
CA THR A 45 6.90 1.98 -22.86
C THR A 45 6.84 2.07 -21.35
N VAL A 46 7.27 3.22 -20.81
CA VAL A 46 7.13 3.54 -19.39
C VAL A 46 5.75 4.11 -19.16
N PHE A 47 5.04 3.58 -18.17
CA PHE A 47 3.73 4.09 -17.77
C PHE A 47 3.69 4.37 -16.27
N GLU A 48 2.77 5.25 -15.87
CA GLU A 48 2.54 5.58 -14.48
C GLU A 48 1.33 4.82 -13.93
N ALA A 49 1.53 4.14 -12.80
CA ALA A 49 0.46 3.64 -11.96
C ALA A 49 0.32 4.57 -10.75
N VAL A 50 -0.87 5.15 -10.58
CA VAL A 50 -1.17 6.04 -9.46
C VAL A 50 -1.95 5.25 -8.41
N VAL A 51 -1.37 5.10 -7.23
CA VAL A 51 -2.05 4.47 -6.09
C VAL A 51 -2.51 5.55 -5.13
N ARG A 52 -3.82 5.60 -4.88
CA ARG A 52 -4.45 6.53 -3.94
C ARG A 52 -4.85 5.79 -2.67
N ILE A 53 -4.38 6.29 -1.53
CA ILE A 53 -4.65 5.71 -0.21
C ILE A 53 -5.41 6.76 0.60
N PRO A 54 -6.76 6.73 0.59
CA PRO A 54 -7.54 7.69 1.35
C PRO A 54 -7.37 7.47 2.85
N TYR A 55 -7.11 8.57 3.57
CA TYR A 55 -7.14 8.58 5.03
C TYR A 55 -7.63 9.94 5.52
N ASP A 56 -8.19 9.94 6.71
CA ASP A 56 -8.64 11.16 7.36
C ASP A 56 -7.43 11.88 7.98
N MET A 57 -7.10 13.05 7.44
CA MET A 57 -5.99 13.88 7.89
C MET A 57 -6.21 14.52 9.27
N GLN A 58 -7.46 14.55 9.76
CA GLN A 58 -7.79 15.08 11.08
C GLN A 58 -7.55 14.05 12.20
N LEU A 59 -7.54 12.76 11.85
CA LEU A 59 -7.35 11.69 12.82
C LEU A 59 -5.86 11.47 13.15
N LYS A 60 -5.60 11.22 14.43
CA LYS A 60 -4.26 10.91 14.96
C LYS A 60 -4.18 9.44 15.39
N GLN A 61 -3.17 8.72 14.92
CA GLN A 61 -2.84 7.38 15.39
C GLN A 61 -2.07 7.42 16.71
N VAL A 62 -2.27 6.38 17.53
CA VAL A 62 -1.48 6.15 18.74
C VAL A 62 -0.18 5.47 18.34
N LEU A 63 0.94 6.06 18.73
CA LEU A 63 2.28 5.50 18.50
C LEU A 63 2.61 4.43 19.55
N ALA A 64 3.67 3.65 19.30
CA ALA A 64 4.15 2.64 20.23
C ALA A 64 4.52 3.19 21.62
N ASN A 65 4.87 4.47 21.71
CA ASN A 65 5.15 5.18 22.97
C ASN A 65 3.90 5.80 23.63
N GLY A 66 2.70 5.48 23.13
CA GLY A 66 1.43 5.99 23.65
C GLY A 66 1.04 7.42 23.22
N LYS A 67 1.94 8.17 22.56
CA LYS A 67 1.63 9.53 22.08
C LYS A 67 0.80 9.49 20.80
N LYS A 68 -0.04 10.52 20.58
CA LYS A 68 -0.83 10.68 19.36
C LYS A 68 -0.06 11.48 18.30
N ARG A 69 -0.02 10.99 17.07
CA ARG A 69 0.58 11.67 15.90
C ARG A 69 -0.31 11.47 14.67
N GLY A 70 -0.21 12.36 13.67
CA GLY A 70 -0.89 12.16 12.39
C GLY A 70 -0.57 10.79 11.77
N VAL A 71 -1.53 10.26 11.01
CA VAL A 71 -1.30 9.07 10.18
C VAL A 71 -0.37 9.47 9.03
N GLU A 72 0.75 8.77 8.87
CA GLU A 72 1.66 9.00 7.74
C GLU A 72 1.45 7.88 6.72
N CYS A 73 0.53 8.12 5.80
CA CYS A 73 0.45 7.42 4.52
C CYS A 73 0.63 8.48 3.44
N ARG A 74 1.59 8.31 2.52
CA ARG A 74 1.65 9.18 1.35
C ARG A 74 0.44 8.85 0.47
N GLY A 75 -0.58 9.69 0.55
CA GLY A 75 -1.91 9.45 -0.03
C GLY A 75 -1.94 9.33 -1.56
N ARG A 76 -0.83 9.64 -2.24
CA ARG A 76 -0.63 9.40 -3.66
C ARG A 76 0.81 8.91 -3.87
N SER A 77 0.94 7.68 -4.39
CA SER A 77 2.21 7.11 -4.80
C SER A 77 2.20 6.89 -6.30
N TYR A 78 3.29 7.27 -6.96
CA TYR A 78 3.49 7.09 -8.40
C TYR A 78 4.49 5.95 -8.58
N PHE A 79 4.08 4.91 -9.30
CA PHE A 79 4.94 3.81 -9.68
C PHE A 79 5.15 3.85 -11.18
N THR A 80 6.39 3.71 -11.62
CA THR A 80 6.73 3.59 -13.03
C THR A 80 6.96 2.13 -13.36
N GLY A 81 6.19 1.61 -14.31
CA GLY A 81 6.33 0.26 -14.84
C GLY A 81 6.81 0.29 -16.29
N ARG A 82 7.48 -0.78 -16.72
CA ARG A 82 7.76 -1.08 -18.13
C ARG A 82 7.19 -2.47 -18.41
N VAL A 83 6.45 -2.58 -19.51
CA VAL A 83 5.82 -3.83 -19.97
C VAL A 83 6.77 -4.59 -20.87
#